data_AF-A0A9D8G7F6-F1
#
_entry.id   AF-A0A9D8G7F6-F1
#
_cell.length_a   1.000
_cell.length_b   1.000
_cell.length_c   1.000
_cell.angle_alpha   90.00
_cell.angle_beta   90.00
_cell.angle_gamma   90.00
#
_symmetry.space_group_name_H-M   'P 1'
#
loop_
_entity.id
_entity.type
_entity.pdbx_description
1 polymer ?
#
loop_
_entity_poly.entity_id
_entity_poly.type
_entity_poly.pdbx_seq_one_letter_code
_entity_poly.pdbx_strand_id
1 'polypeptide(L)'
;MFCYQCEQTAKGAGCTTAGVCGKDGETAALQDLLVHATKSIAMYAHRARQLGATDREINVFTSEALFTTVTNVDFDPERIQQLLLRAASLRDKAKSLYEQACQQSGRKPEALGGPAAWQPASDLAGLIKQGQDVTIEKRKSTLGEDVTGLQELLTYGLKGAAAYADHAQILGKEDDEVYAFFHEALDFLTKDSPTVDELLSWCMKCGEHNLKAMELLDSAHTETFGHPVPTPVRVTPLKGKAIVISGHDLRDLEELLKQTEGKGINVYTHSEMLAAHSYPGLKKYKHLVGNYGGAWQDQRKEFDEFPGAILMTT
;
A
#
# COMPACT_ATOMS: atom_id res chain seq x y z
N MET A 1 -1.50 21.20 -2.68
CA MET A 1 -1.29 19.87 -2.07
C MET A 1 -0.49 20.04 -0.80
N PHE A 2 -0.46 19.06 0.09
CA PHE A 2 0.54 18.98 1.15
C PHE A 2 0.93 17.52 1.34
N CYS A 3 2.20 17.17 1.13
CA CYS A 3 2.68 15.80 1.34
C CYS A 3 4.09 15.83 1.93
N TYR A 4 4.31 15.05 3.00
CA TYR A 4 5.60 14.97 3.70
C TYR A 4 5.96 13.54 4.14
N GLN A 5 5.39 12.52 3.48
CA GLN A 5 5.55 11.12 3.88
C GLN A 5 6.91 10.49 3.52
N CYS A 6 7.73 11.16 2.70
CA CYS A 6 9.02 10.62 2.24
C CYS A 6 10.18 11.52 2.68
N GLU A 7 11.35 10.92 2.83
CA GLU A 7 12.59 11.59 3.28
C GLU A 7 12.96 12.78 2.38
N GLN A 8 12.76 12.64 1.06
CA GLN A 8 13.06 13.66 0.05
C GLN A 8 12.04 14.80 -0.02
N THR A 9 11.14 14.92 0.96
CA THR A 9 10.14 15.99 1.01
C THR A 9 10.81 17.37 0.91
N ALA A 10 10.17 18.31 0.20
CA ALA A 10 10.76 19.60 -0.09
C ALA A 10 11.18 20.33 1.20
N LYS A 11 12.47 20.71 1.26
CA LYS A 11 13.11 21.41 2.39
C LYS A 11 13.02 20.66 3.73
N GLY A 12 12.76 19.35 3.72
CA GLY A 12 12.54 18.57 4.95
C GLY A 12 11.26 18.96 5.70
N ALA A 13 10.31 19.64 5.05
CA ALA A 13 9.10 20.17 5.69
C ALA A 13 7.80 19.67 5.03
N GLY A 14 7.72 19.71 3.70
CA GLY A 14 6.50 19.37 2.97
C GLY A 14 6.50 19.86 1.53
N CYS A 15 6.04 19.02 0.61
CA CYS A 15 5.76 19.38 -0.77
C CYS A 15 4.40 20.09 -0.87
N THR A 16 4.38 21.36 -1.29
CA THR A 16 3.17 22.20 -1.34
C THR A 16 2.67 22.50 -2.75
N THR A 17 3.58 22.59 -3.73
CA THR A 17 3.24 22.84 -5.15
C THR A 17 3.26 21.56 -5.98
N ALA A 18 4.37 20.82 -5.90
CA ALA A 18 4.57 19.52 -6.54
C ALA A 18 5.48 18.66 -5.66
N GLY A 19 5.32 17.34 -5.73
CA GLY A 19 6.19 16.38 -5.07
C GLY A 19 7.60 16.38 -5.67
N VAL A 20 8.64 16.25 -4.85
CA VAL A 20 10.01 16.01 -5.33
C VAL A 20 10.07 14.69 -6.13
N CYS A 21 9.24 13.72 -5.76
CA CYS A 21 9.03 12.47 -6.50
C CYS A 21 8.27 12.61 -7.83
N GLY A 22 7.82 13.81 -8.21
CA GLY A 22 7.03 14.03 -9.43
C GLY A 22 5.52 13.93 -9.26
N LYS A 23 5.01 13.59 -8.06
CA LYS A 23 3.57 13.57 -7.78
C LYS A 23 2.98 14.98 -7.88
N ASP A 24 1.99 15.16 -8.75
CA ASP A 24 1.29 16.44 -8.93
C ASP A 24 0.22 16.68 -7.85
N GLY A 25 -0.38 17.87 -7.90
CA GLY A 25 -1.37 18.29 -6.92
C GLY A 25 -2.71 17.56 -7.00
N GLU A 26 -3.09 17.08 -8.19
CA GLU A 26 -4.35 16.35 -8.41
C GLU A 26 -4.25 14.93 -7.87
N THR A 27 -3.18 14.23 -8.24
CA THR A 27 -2.83 12.89 -7.74
C THR A 27 -2.67 12.92 -6.22
N ALA A 28 -2.01 13.94 -5.67
CA ALA A 28 -1.90 14.09 -4.22
C ALA A 28 -3.26 14.23 -3.53
N ALA A 29 -4.16 15.06 -4.07
CA ALA A 29 -5.51 15.22 -3.54
C ALA A 29 -6.32 13.93 -3.60
N LEU A 30 -6.21 13.18 -4.71
CA LEU A 30 -6.89 11.89 -4.88
C LEU A 30 -6.36 10.83 -3.91
N GLN A 31 -5.05 10.79 -3.65
CA GLN A 31 -4.48 9.88 -2.65
C GLN A 31 -4.92 10.25 -1.22
N ASP A 32 -5.00 11.53 -0.87
CA ASP A 32 -5.57 11.99 0.41
C ASP A 32 -7.03 11.54 0.55
N LEU A 33 -7.82 11.68 -0.53
CA LEU A 33 -9.20 11.21 -0.57
C LEU A 33 -9.30 9.69 -0.46
N LEU A 34 -8.40 8.92 -1.06
CA LEU A 34 -8.41 7.46 -0.98
C LEU A 34 -8.16 6.98 0.45
N VAL A 35 -7.23 7.61 1.19
CA VAL A 35 -7.04 7.32 2.62
C VAL A 35 -8.31 7.67 3.41
N HIS A 36 -8.95 8.81 3.13
CA HIS A 36 -10.22 9.19 3.75
C HIS A 36 -11.34 8.19 3.47
N ALA A 37 -11.50 7.77 2.21
CA ALA A 37 -12.47 6.74 1.81
C ALA A 37 -12.17 5.39 2.47
N THR A 38 -10.89 5.03 2.63
CA THR A 38 -10.49 3.77 3.29
C THR A 38 -10.85 3.79 4.79
N LYS A 39 -10.71 4.94 5.47
CA LYS A 39 -11.22 5.13 6.83
C LYS A 39 -12.73 4.88 6.91
N SER A 40 -13.51 5.32 5.91
CA SER A 40 -14.96 5.09 5.88
C SER A 40 -15.34 3.60 5.89
N ILE A 41 -14.54 2.76 5.23
CA ILE A 41 -14.70 1.30 5.21
C ILE A 41 -14.33 0.74 6.58
N ALA A 42 -13.16 1.12 7.08
CA ALA A 42 -12.60 0.64 8.34
C ALA A 42 -13.54 0.89 9.54
N MET A 43 -14.22 2.04 9.59
CA MET A 43 -15.18 2.36 10.65
C MET A 43 -16.28 1.31 10.79
N TYR A 44 -16.87 0.87 9.67
CA TYR A 44 -17.90 -0.18 9.68
C TYR A 44 -17.29 -1.57 9.84
N ALA A 45 -16.18 -1.86 9.14
CA ALA A 45 -15.53 -3.17 9.18
C ALA A 45 -15.04 -3.52 10.60
N HIS A 46 -14.46 -2.55 11.32
CA HIS A 46 -14.04 -2.71 12.70
C HIS A 46 -15.24 -3.09 13.61
N ARG A 47 -16.36 -2.38 13.49
CA ARG A 47 -17.58 -2.64 14.27
C ARG A 47 -18.24 -3.98 13.91
N ALA A 48 -18.28 -4.34 12.62
CA ALA A 48 -18.77 -5.65 12.18
C ALA A 48 -17.94 -6.78 12.79
N ARG A 49 -16.61 -6.62 12.80
CA ARG A 49 -15.65 -7.58 13.34
C ARG A 49 -15.81 -7.78 14.85
N GLN A 50 -16.12 -6.72 15.61
CA GLN A 50 -16.48 -6.83 17.03
C GLN A 50 -17.75 -7.68 17.30
N LEU A 51 -18.57 -7.89 16.27
CA LEU A 51 -19.76 -8.74 16.30
C LEU A 51 -19.53 -10.10 15.60
N GLY A 52 -18.28 -10.45 15.29
CA GLY A 52 -17.91 -11.71 14.66
C GLY A 52 -18.13 -11.78 13.15
N ALA A 53 -18.37 -10.65 12.49
CA ALA A 53 -18.56 -10.58 11.03
C ALA A 53 -17.34 -9.96 10.33
N THR A 54 -16.84 -10.63 9.29
CA THR A 54 -15.69 -10.19 8.49
C THR A 54 -15.94 -10.51 7.01
N ASP A 55 -15.28 -9.78 6.12
CA ASP A 55 -15.34 -9.99 4.68
C ASP A 55 -13.95 -9.84 4.07
N ARG A 56 -13.51 -10.87 3.34
CA ARG A 56 -12.16 -10.91 2.78
C ARG A 56 -11.89 -9.79 1.77
N GLU A 57 -12.88 -9.43 0.95
CA GLU A 57 -12.70 -8.38 -0.06
C GLU A 57 -12.47 -7.02 0.62
N ILE A 58 -13.19 -6.74 1.70
CA ILE A 58 -12.98 -5.54 2.53
C ILE A 58 -11.57 -5.53 3.14
N ASN A 59 -11.12 -6.67 3.67
CA ASN A 59 -9.79 -6.83 4.24
C ASN A 59 -8.70 -6.52 3.20
N VAL A 60 -8.71 -7.24 2.07
CA VAL A 60 -7.70 -7.10 1.01
C VAL A 60 -7.70 -5.70 0.42
N PHE A 61 -8.87 -5.13 0.10
CA PHE A 61 -8.95 -3.79 -0.47
C PHE A 61 -8.38 -2.71 0.48
N THR A 62 -8.51 -2.89 1.79
CA THR A 62 -7.93 -1.95 2.77
C THR A 62 -6.41 -1.90 2.62
N SER A 63 -5.76 -3.05 2.44
CA SER A 63 -4.31 -3.12 2.19
C SER A 63 -3.94 -2.52 0.83
N GLU A 64 -4.64 -2.90 -0.24
CA GLU A 64 -4.43 -2.38 -1.60
C GLU A 64 -4.53 -0.84 -1.64
N ALA A 65 -5.57 -0.27 -1.02
CA ALA A 65 -5.83 1.17 -1.02
C ALA A 65 -4.75 1.94 -0.23
N LEU A 66 -4.29 1.41 0.90
CA LEU A 66 -3.18 2.01 1.65
C LEU A 66 -1.88 1.96 0.85
N PHE A 67 -1.54 0.80 0.27
CA PHE A 67 -0.32 0.59 -0.49
C PHE A 67 -0.25 1.49 -1.73
N THR A 68 -1.38 1.65 -2.45
CA THR A 68 -1.49 2.57 -3.61
C THR A 68 -1.01 4.00 -3.30
N THR A 69 -1.12 4.44 -2.04
CA THR A 69 -0.74 5.80 -1.61
C THR A 69 0.69 5.91 -1.06
N VAL A 70 1.48 4.85 -1.14
CA VAL A 70 2.92 4.87 -0.83
C VAL A 70 3.67 5.65 -1.92
N THR A 71 4.79 6.25 -1.54
CA THR A 71 5.63 7.04 -2.46
C THR A 71 6.09 6.16 -3.62
N ASN A 72 5.91 6.68 -4.84
CA ASN A 72 6.30 6.04 -6.11
C ASN A 72 5.49 4.82 -6.56
N VAL A 73 4.36 4.50 -5.92
CA VAL A 73 3.53 3.34 -6.31
C VAL A 73 2.58 3.67 -7.45
N ASP A 74 1.71 4.67 -7.28
CA ASP A 74 0.70 5.00 -8.29
C ASP A 74 0.58 6.50 -8.52
N PHE A 75 0.70 6.91 -9.78
CA PHE A 75 0.61 8.28 -10.25
C PHE A 75 -0.56 8.48 -11.24
N ASP A 76 -1.40 7.46 -11.47
CA ASP A 76 -2.48 7.51 -12.45
C ASP A 76 -3.80 8.00 -11.80
N PRO A 77 -4.29 9.20 -12.14
CA PRO A 77 -5.53 9.73 -11.57
C PRO A 77 -6.76 8.90 -11.92
N GLU A 78 -6.81 8.27 -13.11
CA GLU A 78 -7.96 7.46 -13.55
C GLU A 78 -8.03 6.16 -12.74
N ARG A 79 -6.88 5.54 -12.48
CA ARG A 79 -6.78 4.37 -11.60
C ARG A 79 -7.20 4.70 -10.17
N ILE A 80 -6.75 5.82 -9.61
CA ILE A 80 -7.15 6.24 -8.26
C ILE A 80 -8.66 6.57 -8.21
N GLN A 81 -9.23 7.15 -9.27
CA GLN A 81 -10.68 7.34 -9.38
C GLN A 81 -11.43 6.00 -9.30
N GLN A 82 -10.99 4.97 -10.02
CA GLN A 82 -11.61 3.65 -9.97
C GLN A 82 -11.55 3.06 -8.56
N LEU A 83 -10.41 3.21 -7.88
CA LEU A 83 -10.25 2.78 -6.48
C LEU A 83 -11.18 3.54 -5.52
N LEU A 84 -11.40 4.84 -5.73
CA LEU A 84 -12.35 5.63 -4.94
C LEU A 84 -13.80 5.17 -5.11
N LEU A 85 -14.20 4.88 -6.35
CA LEU A 85 -15.54 4.33 -6.62
C LEU A 85 -15.70 2.94 -6.00
N ARG A 86 -14.67 2.10 -6.09
CA ARG A 86 -14.64 0.79 -5.40
C ARG A 86 -14.70 0.94 -3.89
N ALA A 87 -13.99 1.92 -3.32
CA ALA A 87 -14.00 2.20 -1.89
C ALA A 87 -15.40 2.58 -1.39
N ALA A 88 -16.15 3.40 -2.15
CA ALA A 88 -17.53 3.75 -1.82
C ALA A 88 -18.45 2.51 -1.82
N SER A 89 -18.33 1.65 -2.85
CA SER A 89 -19.08 0.38 -2.90
C SER A 89 -18.74 -0.53 -1.72
N LEU A 90 -17.46 -0.64 -1.36
CA LEU A 90 -17.01 -1.47 -0.24
C LEU A 90 -17.37 -0.90 1.12
N ARG A 91 -17.47 0.43 1.25
CA ARG A 91 -18.04 1.08 2.44
C ARG A 91 -19.49 0.67 2.62
N ASP A 92 -20.29 0.68 1.56
CA ASP A 92 -21.71 0.28 1.63
C ASP A 92 -21.86 -1.22 1.94
N LYS A 93 -20.97 -2.05 1.41
CA LYS A 93 -20.84 -3.47 1.78
C LYS A 93 -20.49 -3.62 3.26
N ALA A 94 -19.49 -2.89 3.77
CA ALA A 94 -19.07 -2.91 5.17
C ALA A 94 -20.19 -2.46 6.11
N LYS A 95 -20.93 -1.42 5.74
CA LYS A 95 -22.10 -0.94 6.46
C LYS A 95 -23.18 -2.01 6.53
N SER A 96 -23.50 -2.64 5.41
CA SER A 96 -24.50 -3.72 5.36
C SER A 96 -24.08 -4.91 6.23
N LEU A 97 -22.79 -5.29 6.18
CA LEU A 97 -22.23 -6.35 7.02
C LEU A 97 -22.39 -6.02 8.52
N TYR A 98 -22.08 -4.78 8.92
CA TYR A 98 -22.27 -4.31 10.29
C TYR A 98 -23.74 -4.32 10.72
N GLU A 99 -24.64 -3.77 9.90
CA GLU A 99 -26.08 -3.71 10.20
C GLU A 99 -26.70 -5.11 10.36
N GLN A 100 -26.30 -6.06 9.51
CA GLN A 100 -26.71 -7.46 9.62
C GLN A 100 -26.17 -8.12 10.91
N ALA A 101 -24.90 -7.92 11.23
CA ALA A 101 -24.30 -8.44 12.46
C ALA A 101 -24.98 -7.86 13.71
N CYS A 102 -25.33 -6.57 13.68
CA CYS A 102 -26.15 -5.92 14.71
C CYS A 102 -27.52 -6.59 14.86
N GLN A 103 -28.24 -6.81 13.75
CA GLN A 103 -29.55 -7.46 13.76
C GLN A 103 -29.47 -8.87 14.36
N GLN A 104 -28.48 -9.67 13.95
CA GLN A 104 -28.27 -11.03 14.47
C GLN A 104 -27.92 -11.03 15.97
N SER A 105 -27.23 -9.99 16.44
CA SER A 105 -26.83 -9.82 17.84
C SER A 105 -27.87 -9.10 18.71
N GLY A 106 -29.03 -8.74 18.15
CA GLY A 106 -30.07 -7.97 18.87
C GLY A 106 -29.64 -6.55 19.25
N ARG A 107 -28.65 -5.98 18.55
CA ARG A 107 -28.12 -4.62 18.78
C ARG A 107 -28.66 -3.67 17.71
N LYS A 108 -28.87 -2.40 18.08
CA LYS A 108 -29.17 -1.34 17.12
C LYS A 108 -27.84 -0.82 16.52
N PRO A 109 -27.71 -0.71 15.19
CA PRO A 109 -26.51 -0.15 14.57
C PRO A 109 -26.35 1.34 14.91
N GLU A 110 -25.11 1.75 15.16
CA GLU A 110 -24.72 3.14 15.33
C GLU A 110 -24.83 3.91 14.01
N ALA A 111 -25.24 5.18 14.07
CA ALA A 111 -25.16 6.08 12.92
C ALA A 111 -23.79 6.76 12.90
N LEU A 112 -22.96 6.43 11.90
CA LEU A 112 -21.59 6.95 11.80
C LEU A 112 -21.53 8.21 10.93
N GLY A 113 -20.81 9.22 11.43
CA GLY A 113 -20.50 10.46 10.72
C GLY A 113 -19.09 10.46 10.10
N GLY A 114 -18.52 11.65 9.91
CA GLY A 114 -17.15 11.80 9.44
C GLY A 114 -16.90 11.10 8.09
N PRO A 115 -15.81 10.33 7.94
CA PRO A 115 -15.53 9.59 6.72
C PRO A 115 -16.65 8.63 6.30
N ALA A 116 -17.38 8.02 7.25
CA ALA A 116 -18.48 7.10 6.95
C ALA A 116 -19.67 7.76 6.22
N ALA A 117 -19.77 9.10 6.27
CA ALA A 117 -20.80 9.88 5.57
C ALA A 117 -20.35 10.39 4.19
N TRP A 118 -19.07 10.23 3.82
CA TRP A 118 -18.56 10.64 2.52
C TRP A 118 -19.35 9.96 1.39
N GLN A 119 -19.55 10.64 0.27
CA GLN A 119 -20.09 10.06 -0.97
C GLN A 119 -19.21 10.49 -2.13
N PRO A 120 -18.83 9.60 -3.05
CA PRO A 120 -17.95 9.95 -4.16
C PRO A 120 -18.65 10.92 -5.10
N ALA A 121 -17.92 11.92 -5.60
CA ALA A 121 -18.38 12.71 -6.73
C ALA A 121 -18.50 11.84 -7.99
N SER A 122 -19.30 12.27 -8.96
CA SER A 122 -19.58 11.52 -10.20
C SER A 122 -18.44 11.56 -11.22
N ASP A 123 -17.49 12.47 -11.08
CA ASP A 123 -16.39 12.66 -12.02
C ASP A 123 -15.06 12.94 -11.31
N LEU A 124 -13.97 12.86 -12.09
CA LEU A 124 -12.60 13.04 -11.60
C LEU A 124 -12.39 14.42 -10.97
N ALA A 125 -12.91 15.48 -11.61
CA ALA A 125 -12.77 16.85 -11.12
C ALA A 125 -13.45 17.05 -9.74
N GLY A 126 -14.63 16.45 -9.56
CA GLY A 126 -15.33 16.45 -8.28
C GLY A 126 -14.58 15.68 -7.20
N LEU A 127 -13.98 14.54 -7.54
CA LEU A 127 -13.15 13.76 -6.60
C LEU A 127 -11.89 14.52 -6.21
N ILE A 128 -11.20 15.19 -7.16
CA ILE A 128 -10.06 16.06 -6.86
C ILE A 128 -10.47 17.16 -5.87
N LYS A 129 -11.63 17.80 -6.08
CA LYS A 129 -12.15 18.82 -5.17
C LYS A 129 -12.44 18.27 -3.78
N GLN A 130 -13.03 17.07 -3.68
CA GLN A 130 -13.23 16.40 -2.39
C GLN A 130 -11.89 16.10 -1.68
N GLY A 131 -10.87 15.68 -2.42
CA GLY A 131 -9.52 15.48 -1.89
C GLY A 131 -8.90 16.76 -1.32
N GLN A 132 -9.13 17.89 -1.98
CA GLN A 132 -8.69 19.21 -1.52
C GLN A 132 -9.38 19.67 -0.21
N ASP A 133 -10.49 19.04 0.18
CA ASP A 133 -11.21 19.35 1.43
C ASP A 133 -10.72 18.52 2.64
N VAL A 134 -9.95 17.44 2.41
CA VAL A 134 -9.49 16.47 3.42
C VAL A 134 -7.97 16.49 3.62
N THR A 135 -7.37 17.68 3.70
CA THR A 135 -5.92 17.86 3.72
C THR A 135 -5.28 17.74 5.11
N ILE A 136 -3.98 17.40 5.13
CA ILE A 136 -3.13 17.44 6.33
C ILE A 136 -3.08 18.87 6.91
N GLU A 137 -3.00 19.90 6.08
CA GLU A 137 -2.93 21.30 6.53
C GLU A 137 -4.17 21.73 7.30
N LYS A 138 -5.36 21.29 6.87
CA LYS A 138 -6.62 21.56 7.58
C LYS A 138 -6.64 20.89 8.96
N ARG A 139 -6.08 19.68 9.10
CA ARG A 139 -5.93 19.04 10.41
C ARG A 139 -4.91 19.76 11.29
N LYS A 140 -3.79 20.22 10.72
CA LYS A 140 -2.81 21.02 11.47
C LYS A 140 -3.41 22.30 12.04
N SER A 141 -4.25 23.00 11.28
CA SER A 141 -4.88 24.24 11.74
C SER A 141 -5.92 24.01 12.85
N THR A 142 -6.54 22.83 12.92
CA THR A 142 -7.54 22.49 13.95
C THR A 142 -6.97 21.75 15.16
N LEU A 143 -6.00 20.85 14.96
CA LEU A 143 -5.48 19.93 15.99
C LEU A 143 -4.05 20.27 16.45
N GLY A 144 -3.36 21.15 15.74
CA GLY A 144 -1.95 21.44 15.98
C GLY A 144 -0.99 20.45 15.31
N GLU A 145 0.30 20.79 15.36
CA GLU A 145 1.34 20.04 14.64
C GLU A 145 1.63 18.66 15.26
N ASP A 146 1.67 18.55 16.59
CA ASP A 146 2.02 17.30 17.28
C ASP A 146 0.97 16.21 17.05
N VAL A 147 -0.31 16.55 17.26
CA VAL A 147 -1.42 15.62 17.05
C VAL A 147 -1.49 15.18 15.59
N THR A 148 -1.40 16.13 14.65
CA THR A 148 -1.44 15.80 13.22
C THR A 148 -0.21 14.98 12.80
N GLY A 149 0.98 15.32 13.31
CA GLY A 149 2.22 14.61 13.05
C GLY A 149 2.16 13.15 13.48
N LEU A 150 1.60 12.87 14.67
CA LEU A 150 1.44 11.49 15.14
C LEU A 150 0.34 10.73 14.39
N GLN A 151 -0.75 11.39 13.97
CA GLN A 151 -1.74 10.77 13.07
C GLN A 151 -1.11 10.34 11.74
N GLU A 152 -0.22 11.17 11.19
CA GLU A 152 0.48 10.87 9.94
C GLU A 152 1.56 9.80 10.15
N LEU A 153 2.29 9.82 11.27
CA LEU A 153 3.21 8.74 11.63
C LEU A 153 2.50 7.38 11.67
N LEU A 154 1.35 7.30 12.35
CA LEU A 154 0.53 6.09 12.37
C LEU A 154 0.05 5.71 10.96
N THR A 155 -0.47 6.68 10.20
CA THR A 155 -0.94 6.44 8.83
C THR A 155 0.17 5.88 7.94
N TYR A 156 1.40 6.41 8.05
CA TYR A 156 2.54 5.96 7.23
C TYR A 156 3.05 4.58 7.66
N GLY A 157 3.04 4.28 8.97
CA GLY A 157 3.30 2.94 9.47
C GLY A 157 2.30 1.92 8.94
N LEU A 158 1.00 2.27 8.94
CA LEU A 158 -0.06 1.42 8.38
C LEU A 158 0.13 1.15 6.89
N LYS A 159 0.53 2.15 6.10
CA LYS A 159 0.81 1.97 4.66
C LYS A 159 1.96 0.99 4.41
N GLY A 160 3.04 1.08 5.20
CA GLY A 160 4.17 0.15 5.11
C GLY A 160 3.77 -1.28 5.45
N ALA A 161 3.07 -1.46 6.58
CA ALA A 161 2.57 -2.78 6.99
C ALA A 161 1.58 -3.37 5.97
N ALA A 162 0.72 -2.52 5.37
CA ALA A 162 -0.23 -2.92 4.34
C ALA A 162 0.46 -3.44 3.07
N ALA A 163 1.57 -2.84 2.65
CA ALA A 163 2.36 -3.33 1.51
C ALA A 163 2.88 -4.76 1.75
N TYR A 164 3.40 -5.04 2.96
CA TYR A 164 3.84 -6.41 3.30
C TYR A 164 2.69 -7.41 3.31
N ALA A 165 1.56 -7.02 3.91
CA ALA A 165 0.36 -7.86 3.95
C ALA A 165 -0.21 -8.14 2.56
N ASP A 166 -0.11 -7.18 1.63
CA ASP A 166 -0.56 -7.35 0.25
C ASP A 166 0.29 -8.37 -0.52
N HIS A 167 1.62 -8.29 -0.44
CA HIS A 167 2.48 -9.31 -1.04
C HIS A 167 2.29 -10.71 -0.44
N ALA A 168 2.05 -10.79 0.87
CA ALA A 168 1.76 -12.06 1.51
C ALA A 168 0.45 -12.66 0.97
N GLN A 169 -0.62 -11.86 0.83
CA GLN A 169 -1.91 -12.37 0.35
C GLN A 169 -1.88 -12.77 -1.12
N ILE A 170 -1.08 -12.09 -1.96
CA ILE A 170 -0.83 -12.49 -3.36
C ILE A 170 -0.26 -13.92 -3.43
N LEU A 171 0.54 -14.31 -2.43
CA LEU A 171 1.09 -15.66 -2.27
C LEU A 171 0.16 -16.63 -1.51
N GLY A 172 -1.06 -16.20 -1.18
CA GLY A 172 -2.07 -17.00 -0.49
C GLY A 172 -1.87 -17.11 1.03
N LYS A 173 -1.07 -16.22 1.62
CA LYS A 173 -0.86 -16.13 3.07
C LYS A 173 -1.54 -14.89 3.61
N GLU A 174 -2.47 -15.10 4.54
CA GLU A 174 -3.27 -14.04 5.14
C GLU A 174 -3.31 -14.24 6.66
N ASP A 175 -3.37 -13.14 7.40
CA ASP A 175 -3.60 -13.14 8.84
C ASP A 175 -4.72 -12.15 9.17
N ASP A 176 -5.81 -12.68 9.73
CA ASP A 176 -6.98 -11.90 10.08
C ASP A 176 -6.72 -10.87 11.19
N GLU A 177 -5.72 -11.09 12.05
CA GLU A 177 -5.30 -10.13 13.07
C GLU A 177 -4.63 -8.90 12.46
N VAL A 178 -3.86 -9.07 11.38
CA VAL A 178 -3.25 -7.96 10.64
C VAL A 178 -4.34 -7.08 10.02
N TYR A 179 -5.34 -7.70 9.38
CA TYR A 179 -6.47 -6.95 8.83
C TYR A 179 -7.33 -6.29 9.90
N ALA A 180 -7.58 -6.98 11.02
CA ALA A 180 -8.29 -6.42 12.16
C ALA A 180 -7.62 -5.15 12.68
N PHE A 181 -6.30 -5.18 12.81
CA PHE A 181 -5.52 -4.03 13.26
C PHE A 181 -5.60 -2.84 12.29
N PHE A 182 -5.53 -3.08 10.97
CA PHE A 182 -5.70 -2.00 9.99
C PHE A 182 -7.05 -1.30 10.12
N HIS A 183 -8.13 -2.07 10.28
CA HIS A 183 -9.46 -1.48 10.47
C HIS A 183 -9.58 -0.73 11.79
N GLU A 184 -9.07 -1.30 12.87
CA GLU A 184 -9.09 -0.69 14.21
C GLU A 184 -8.30 0.63 14.24
N ALA A 185 -7.09 0.65 13.68
CA ALA A 185 -6.23 1.84 13.67
C ALA A 185 -6.80 2.95 12.75
N LEU A 186 -7.36 2.58 11.60
CA LEU A 186 -8.01 3.53 10.70
C LEU A 186 -9.29 4.12 11.31
N ASP A 187 -10.09 3.33 12.03
CA ASP A 187 -11.24 3.82 12.81
C ASP A 187 -10.79 4.78 13.92
N PHE A 188 -9.73 4.43 14.66
CA PHE A 188 -9.15 5.33 15.67
C PHE A 188 -8.70 6.67 15.08
N LEU A 189 -8.10 6.66 13.88
CA LEU A 189 -7.71 7.87 13.14
C LEU A 189 -8.89 8.75 12.67
N THR A 190 -10.15 8.35 12.94
CA THR A 190 -11.35 9.17 12.73
C THR A 190 -11.86 9.86 13.99
N LYS A 191 -11.28 9.56 15.16
CA LYS A 191 -11.58 10.25 16.42
C LYS A 191 -11.27 11.75 16.26
N ASP A 192 -12.20 12.61 16.67
CA ASP A 192 -12.10 14.07 16.45
C ASP A 192 -10.90 14.71 17.16
N SER A 193 -10.70 14.37 18.44
CA SER A 193 -9.65 14.98 19.28
C SER A 193 -8.90 13.92 20.10
N PRO A 194 -8.08 13.06 19.46
CA PRO A 194 -7.22 12.12 20.17
C PRO A 194 -6.10 12.88 20.91
N THR A 195 -5.67 12.34 22.05
CA THR A 195 -4.53 12.92 22.78
C THR A 195 -3.20 12.46 22.18
N VAL A 196 -2.12 13.20 22.48
CA VAL A 196 -0.75 12.81 22.12
C VAL A 196 -0.39 11.43 22.67
N ASP A 197 -0.74 11.14 23.93
CA ASP A 197 -0.45 9.85 24.57
C ASP A 197 -1.19 8.68 23.91
N GLU A 198 -2.45 8.89 23.52
CA GLU A 198 -3.22 7.89 22.77
C GLU A 198 -2.54 7.61 21.42
N LEU A 199 -2.21 8.66 20.66
CA LEU A 199 -1.58 8.51 19.35
C LEU A 199 -0.20 7.85 19.43
N LEU A 200 0.62 8.23 20.42
CA LEU A 200 1.91 7.59 20.64
C LEU A 200 1.74 6.10 20.95
N SER A 201 0.78 5.75 21.79
CA SER A 201 0.46 4.34 22.09
C SER A 201 0.05 3.59 20.82
N TRP A 202 -0.74 4.21 19.95
CA TRP A 202 -1.11 3.62 18.66
C TRP A 202 0.06 3.50 17.68
N CYS A 203 1.00 4.45 17.65
CA CYS A 203 2.21 4.35 16.85
C CYS A 203 3.07 3.16 17.31
N MET A 204 3.20 2.95 18.62
CA MET A 204 3.90 1.78 19.17
C MET A 204 3.18 0.47 18.85
N LYS A 205 1.85 0.43 18.98
CA LYS A 205 1.02 -0.72 18.58
C LYS A 205 1.17 -1.04 17.09
N CYS A 206 1.28 -0.01 16.24
CA CYS A 206 1.56 -0.19 14.82
C CYS A 206 2.93 -0.83 14.56
N GLY A 207 3.95 -0.47 15.32
CA GLY A 207 5.27 -1.11 15.25
C GLY A 207 5.21 -2.61 15.59
N GLU A 208 4.45 -2.98 16.62
CA GLU A 208 4.24 -4.37 17.01
C GLU A 208 3.51 -5.18 15.93
N HIS A 209 2.40 -4.67 15.40
CA HIS A 209 1.66 -5.35 14.34
C HIS A 209 2.42 -5.38 13.00
N ASN A 210 3.31 -4.41 12.75
CA ASN A 210 4.19 -4.46 11.58
C ASN A 210 5.14 -5.67 11.63
N LEU A 211 5.59 -6.11 12.82
CA LEU A 211 6.38 -7.34 12.93
C LEU A 211 5.59 -8.56 12.46
N LYS A 212 4.29 -8.64 12.78
CA LYS A 212 3.42 -9.71 12.29
C LYS A 212 3.25 -9.68 10.77
N ALA A 213 3.06 -8.50 10.19
CA ALA A 213 2.98 -8.36 8.73
C ALA A 213 4.29 -8.80 8.04
N MET A 214 5.45 -8.45 8.62
CA MET A 214 6.75 -8.89 8.12
C MET A 214 6.98 -10.39 8.28
N GLU A 215 6.59 -10.98 9.43
CA GLU A 215 6.65 -12.43 9.67
C GLU A 215 5.77 -13.20 8.69
N LEU A 216 4.56 -12.69 8.42
CA LEU A 216 3.64 -13.26 7.44
C LEU A 216 4.26 -13.26 6.03
N LEU A 217 4.89 -12.16 5.62
CA LEU A 217 5.56 -12.05 4.32
C LEU A 217 6.81 -12.95 4.25
N ASP A 218 7.61 -13.02 5.31
CA ASP A 218 8.77 -13.91 5.39
C ASP A 218 8.35 -15.38 5.23
N SER A 219 7.32 -15.83 5.95
CA SER A 219 6.72 -17.15 5.78
C SER A 219 6.22 -17.36 4.35
N ALA A 220 5.50 -16.40 3.78
CA ALA A 220 4.99 -16.50 2.41
C ALA A 220 6.12 -16.70 1.38
N HIS A 221 7.20 -15.92 1.50
CA HIS A 221 8.36 -16.04 0.62
C HIS A 221 9.15 -17.33 0.85
N THR A 222 9.51 -17.65 2.09
CA THR A 222 10.40 -18.76 2.40
C THR A 222 9.73 -20.12 2.20
N GLU A 223 8.43 -20.25 2.45
CA GLU A 223 7.68 -21.47 2.16
C GLU A 223 7.44 -21.67 0.66
N THR A 224 7.25 -20.59 -0.11
CA THR A 224 7.00 -20.68 -1.55
C THR A 224 8.28 -20.86 -2.36
N PHE A 225 9.32 -20.09 -2.04
CA PHE A 225 10.54 -20.01 -2.85
C PHE A 225 11.78 -20.60 -2.16
N GLY A 226 11.65 -21.08 -0.91
CA GLY A 226 12.75 -21.62 -0.10
C GLY A 226 13.51 -20.55 0.65
N HIS A 227 14.21 -20.91 1.74
CA HIS A 227 15.02 -19.95 2.48
C HIS A 227 16.16 -19.37 1.60
N PRO A 228 16.39 -18.05 1.65
CA PRO A 228 17.52 -17.39 1.02
C PRO A 228 18.87 -18.05 1.35
N VAL A 229 19.72 -18.20 0.34
CA VAL A 229 21.10 -18.69 0.49
C VAL A 229 22.11 -17.74 -0.14
N PRO A 230 23.35 -17.65 0.41
CA PRO A 230 24.41 -16.85 -0.20
C PRO A 230 24.57 -17.18 -1.69
N THR A 231 24.38 -16.17 -2.54
CA THR A 231 24.35 -16.34 -3.99
C THR A 231 25.16 -15.25 -4.68
N PRO A 232 26.14 -15.61 -5.52
CA PRO A 232 26.77 -14.64 -6.41
C PRO A 232 25.78 -14.22 -7.50
N VAL A 233 25.63 -12.92 -7.69
CA VAL A 233 24.72 -12.34 -8.69
C VAL A 233 25.56 -11.65 -9.77
N ARG A 234 25.26 -11.94 -11.03
CA ARG A 234 25.89 -11.26 -12.17
C ARG A 234 25.36 -9.83 -12.27
N VAL A 235 26.28 -8.89 -12.46
CA VAL A 235 25.97 -7.47 -12.76
C VAL A 235 26.45 -7.04 -14.15
N THR A 236 26.98 -7.98 -14.94
CA THR A 236 27.45 -7.72 -16.30
C THR A 236 26.39 -8.10 -17.35
N PRO A 237 26.32 -7.37 -18.49
CA PRO A 237 25.36 -7.67 -19.55
C PRO A 237 25.59 -9.03 -20.22
N LEU A 238 24.50 -9.66 -20.64
CA LEU A 238 24.50 -10.85 -21.50
C LEU A 238 23.78 -10.51 -22.81
N LYS A 239 24.42 -10.86 -23.94
CA LYS A 239 23.83 -10.63 -25.26
C LYS A 239 22.51 -11.41 -25.40
N GLY A 240 21.45 -10.74 -25.85
CA GLY A 240 20.14 -11.37 -26.10
C GLY A 240 18.99 -10.39 -25.93
N LYS A 241 17.76 -10.88 -26.11
CA LYS A 241 16.55 -10.14 -25.71
C LYS A 241 16.48 -10.11 -24.19
N ALA A 242 15.95 -9.04 -23.62
CA ALA A 242 15.90 -8.90 -22.17
C ALA A 242 14.58 -8.29 -21.67
N ILE A 243 14.22 -8.68 -20.45
CA ILE A 243 13.22 -8.01 -19.62
C ILE A 243 13.89 -7.70 -18.29
N VAL A 244 13.69 -6.49 -17.76
CA VAL A 244 14.06 -6.15 -16.39
C VAL A 244 12.79 -6.01 -15.55
N ILE A 245 12.78 -6.63 -14.38
CA ILE A 245 11.70 -6.53 -13.41
C ILE A 245 12.19 -5.79 -12.15
N SER A 246 11.39 -4.85 -11.68
CA SER A 246 11.67 -3.97 -10.54
C SER A 246 10.47 -3.95 -9.58
N GLY A 247 10.70 -3.48 -8.36
CA GLY A 247 9.74 -3.52 -7.26
C GLY A 247 10.05 -4.68 -6.30
N HIS A 248 9.01 -5.35 -5.79
CA HIS A 248 9.18 -6.34 -4.72
C HIS A 248 8.44 -7.67 -4.95
N ASP A 249 7.53 -7.75 -5.93
CA ASP A 249 6.63 -8.91 -6.03
C ASP A 249 7.33 -10.14 -6.64
N LEU A 250 7.58 -11.13 -5.80
CA LEU A 250 8.24 -12.37 -6.21
C LEU A 250 7.30 -13.32 -6.97
N ARG A 251 5.98 -13.17 -6.84
CA ARG A 251 5.00 -13.97 -7.59
C ARG A 251 4.98 -13.55 -9.05
N ASP A 252 5.00 -12.24 -9.31
CA ASP A 252 5.11 -11.67 -10.65
C ASP A 252 6.42 -12.10 -11.33
N LEU A 253 7.53 -12.09 -10.59
CA LEU A 253 8.80 -12.63 -11.10
C LEU A 253 8.68 -14.12 -11.46
N GLU A 254 8.12 -14.94 -10.57
CA GLU A 254 7.97 -16.38 -10.83
C GLU A 254 7.14 -16.62 -12.10
N GLU A 255 6.03 -15.90 -12.25
CA GLU A 255 5.14 -16.01 -13.40
C GLU A 255 5.81 -15.52 -14.69
N LEU A 256 6.56 -14.40 -14.63
CA LEU A 256 7.39 -13.94 -15.74
C LEU A 256 8.42 -15.00 -16.15
N LEU A 257 9.10 -15.62 -15.18
CA LEU A 257 10.11 -16.65 -15.43
C LEU A 257 9.50 -17.89 -16.09
N LYS A 258 8.36 -18.38 -15.59
CA LYS A 258 7.59 -19.48 -16.21
C LYS A 258 7.20 -19.15 -17.64
N GLN A 259 6.67 -17.95 -17.88
CA GLN A 259 6.22 -17.54 -19.20
C GLN A 259 7.35 -17.28 -20.19
N THR A 260 8.57 -16.98 -19.73
CA THR A 260 9.72 -16.67 -20.59
C THR A 260 10.68 -17.84 -20.79
N GLU A 261 10.47 -18.95 -20.08
CA GLU A 261 11.33 -20.14 -20.17
C GLU A 261 11.38 -20.70 -21.61
N GLY A 262 12.59 -20.99 -22.08
CA GLY A 262 12.82 -21.49 -23.44
C GLY A 262 12.64 -20.48 -24.58
N LYS A 263 12.27 -19.22 -24.29
CA LYS A 263 12.02 -18.18 -25.33
C LYS A 263 13.27 -17.39 -25.76
N GLY A 264 14.43 -17.68 -25.18
CA GLY A 264 15.66 -16.94 -25.44
C GLY A 264 15.61 -15.48 -24.94
N ILE A 265 14.85 -15.24 -23.86
CA ILE A 265 14.74 -13.94 -23.19
C ILE A 265 15.47 -14.03 -21.86
N ASN A 266 16.42 -13.13 -21.65
CA ASN A 266 17.13 -12.96 -20.39
C ASN A 266 16.28 -12.10 -19.43
N VAL A 267 16.03 -12.59 -18.22
CA VAL A 267 15.35 -11.83 -17.17
C VAL A 267 16.38 -11.27 -16.21
N TYR A 268 16.32 -9.96 -15.99
CA TYR A 268 17.13 -9.23 -15.03
C TYR A 268 16.25 -8.72 -13.89
N THR A 269 16.79 -8.66 -12.68
CA THR A 269 16.21 -7.91 -11.56
C THR A 269 16.77 -6.49 -11.53
N HIS A 270 16.09 -5.56 -10.86
CA HIS A 270 16.56 -4.20 -10.59
C HIS A 270 16.15 -3.77 -9.18
N SER A 271 16.97 -2.92 -8.54
CA SER A 271 16.77 -2.43 -7.17
C SER A 271 16.42 -3.54 -6.17
N GLU A 272 15.23 -3.51 -5.58
CA GLU A 272 14.82 -4.39 -4.47
C GLU A 272 14.58 -5.85 -4.93
N MET A 273 14.32 -6.07 -6.23
CA MET A 273 14.22 -7.41 -6.81
C MET A 273 15.55 -8.18 -6.78
N LEU A 274 16.69 -7.52 -6.48
CA LEU A 274 17.99 -8.18 -6.31
C LEU A 274 17.93 -9.38 -5.36
N ALA A 275 17.15 -9.28 -4.27
CA ALA A 275 17.03 -10.33 -3.28
C ALA A 275 16.46 -11.65 -3.86
N ALA A 276 15.71 -11.59 -4.96
CA ALA A 276 15.13 -12.75 -5.62
C ALA A 276 16.16 -13.83 -6.00
N HIS A 277 17.40 -13.43 -6.31
CA HIS A 277 18.49 -14.35 -6.65
C HIS A 277 18.91 -15.28 -5.50
N SER A 278 18.60 -14.90 -4.25
CA SER A 278 18.93 -15.71 -3.07
C SER A 278 17.97 -16.89 -2.87
N TYR A 279 16.78 -16.87 -3.47
CA TYR A 279 15.75 -17.87 -3.28
C TYR A 279 15.96 -19.09 -4.21
N PRO A 280 16.12 -20.32 -3.68
CA PRO A 280 16.33 -21.52 -4.50
C PRO A 280 15.23 -21.79 -5.54
N GLY A 281 13.98 -21.51 -5.18
CA GLY A 281 12.79 -21.70 -6.03
C GLY A 281 12.76 -20.79 -7.26
N LEU A 282 13.44 -19.64 -7.21
CA LEU A 282 13.57 -18.70 -8.33
C LEU A 282 14.89 -18.89 -9.08
N LYS A 283 16.00 -19.12 -8.37
CA LYS A 283 17.32 -19.33 -8.99
C LYS A 283 17.42 -20.59 -9.86
N LYS A 284 16.47 -21.52 -9.75
CA LYS A 284 16.39 -22.70 -10.62
C LYS A 284 16.26 -22.31 -12.11
N TYR A 285 15.64 -21.17 -12.42
CA TYR A 285 15.47 -20.67 -13.78
C TYR A 285 16.79 -20.08 -14.31
N LYS A 286 17.39 -20.74 -15.32
CA LYS A 286 18.73 -20.36 -15.84
C LYS A 286 18.76 -19.02 -16.58
N HIS A 287 17.61 -18.55 -17.05
CA HIS A 287 17.44 -17.27 -17.72
C HIS A 287 17.12 -16.11 -16.77
N LEU A 288 17.00 -16.35 -15.46
CA LEU A 288 17.18 -15.29 -14.45
C LEU A 288 18.68 -15.00 -14.34
N VAL A 289 19.18 -14.06 -15.15
CA VAL A 289 20.62 -14.02 -15.47
C VAL A 289 21.43 -13.07 -14.59
N GLY A 290 20.81 -12.12 -13.89
CA GLY A 290 21.54 -11.16 -13.06
C GLY A 290 20.69 -9.98 -12.58
N ASN A 291 21.37 -8.99 -12.02
CA ASN A 291 20.80 -7.71 -11.62
C ASN A 291 21.32 -6.60 -12.52
N TYR A 292 20.44 -5.72 -12.98
CA TYR A 292 20.76 -4.55 -13.77
C TYR A 292 20.62 -3.30 -12.90
N GLY A 293 21.58 -2.38 -13.03
CA GLY A 293 21.53 -1.09 -12.35
C GLY A 293 21.74 -1.13 -10.84
N GLY A 294 21.35 -0.04 -10.20
CA GLY A 294 21.51 0.23 -8.77
C GLY A 294 20.17 0.37 -8.05
N ALA A 295 20.06 1.44 -7.26
CA ALA A 295 18.86 1.78 -6.51
C ALA A 295 17.89 2.62 -7.36
N TRP A 296 16.60 2.61 -6.96
CA TRP A 296 15.50 3.23 -7.72
C TRP A 296 15.70 4.70 -8.10
N GLN A 297 16.50 5.48 -7.37
CA GLN A 297 16.73 6.90 -7.67
C GLN A 297 17.40 7.10 -9.03
N ASP A 298 18.20 6.14 -9.49
CA ASP A 298 18.91 6.19 -10.77
C ASP A 298 18.09 5.60 -11.93
N GLN A 299 16.91 5.04 -11.66
CA GLN A 299 16.14 4.25 -12.61
C GLN A 299 15.80 5.01 -13.90
N ARG A 300 15.62 6.34 -13.86
CA ARG A 300 15.33 7.11 -15.08
C ARG A 300 16.45 6.96 -16.10
N LYS A 301 17.70 7.11 -15.66
CA LYS A 301 18.87 6.98 -16.53
C LYS A 301 19.05 5.52 -16.94
N GLU A 302 18.97 4.60 -15.97
CA GLU A 302 19.22 3.19 -16.21
C GLU A 302 18.17 2.58 -17.14
N PHE A 303 16.89 2.91 -16.96
CA PHE A 303 15.81 2.40 -17.81
C PHE A 303 15.82 3.02 -19.21
N ASP A 304 16.22 4.29 -19.37
CA ASP A 304 16.45 4.90 -20.69
C ASP A 304 17.56 4.17 -21.47
N GLU A 305 18.56 3.63 -20.76
CA GLU A 305 19.68 2.86 -21.35
C GLU A 305 19.37 1.36 -21.52
N PHE A 306 18.32 0.83 -20.87
CA PHE A 306 17.97 -0.58 -20.94
C PHE A 306 17.28 -0.93 -22.27
N PRO A 307 17.84 -1.84 -23.09
CA PRO A 307 17.33 -2.07 -24.45
C PRO A 307 16.10 -3.00 -24.52
N GLY A 308 15.56 -3.41 -23.37
CA GLY A 308 14.49 -4.41 -23.24
C GLY A 308 13.20 -3.85 -22.66
N ALA A 309 12.26 -4.73 -22.34
CA ALA A 309 11.03 -4.32 -21.64
C ALA A 309 11.27 -4.18 -20.13
N ILE A 310 10.54 -3.28 -19.50
CA ILE A 310 10.60 -3.01 -18.06
C ILE A 310 9.24 -3.38 -17.46
N LEU A 311 9.27 -4.13 -16.35
CA LEU A 311 8.10 -4.48 -15.56
C LEU A 311 8.24 -3.92 -14.14
N MET A 312 7.34 -3.03 -13.75
CA MET A 312 7.23 -2.51 -12.39
C MET A 312 6.16 -3.31 -11.64
N THR A 313 6.54 -3.96 -10.55
CA THR A 313 5.62 -4.74 -9.70
C THR A 313 5.05 -3.93 -8.54
N THR A 314 5.77 -2.90 -8.10
CA THR A 314 5.44 -1.96 -7.02
C THR A 314 6.09 -0.62 -7.27
#